data_AF-A0A7S2DK89-F1
#
_entry.id   AF-A0A7S2DK89-F1
#
_cell.length_a   1.000
_cell.length_b   1.000
_cell.length_c   1.000
_cell.angle_alpha   90.00
_cell.angle_beta   90.00
_cell.angle_gamma   90.00
#
_symmetry.space_group_name_H-M   'P 1'
#
loop_
_entity.id
_entity.type
_entity.pdbx_description
1 polymer ?
#
loop_
_entity_poly.entity_id
_entity_poly.type
_entity_poly.pdbx_seq_one_letter_code
_entity_poly.pdbx_strand_id
1 'polypeptide(L)'
;MTSVDATTEAVRKLFYYPFDCDAVARAHDECVQAHGWRRCKATRDAMDACVEPAERQRFFIDVQCKRAKRWFQSCLIEARSDCAEEVARLHECALAAVGAHRR
;
A
#
# COMPACT_ATOMS: atom_id res chain seq x y z
N MET A 1 20.26 14.11 3.19
CA MET A 1 20.11 12.66 2.90
C MET A 1 18.69 12.23 3.33
N THR A 2 17.64 12.92 2.85
CA THR A 2 16.31 12.94 3.49
C THR A 2 15.11 12.91 2.52
N SER A 3 15.34 12.90 1.21
CA SER A 3 14.26 12.94 0.20
C SER A 3 13.82 11.55 -0.27
N VAL A 4 14.77 10.61 -0.39
CA VAL A 4 14.50 9.24 -0.86
C VAL A 4 13.72 8.45 0.19
N ASP A 5 14.02 8.62 1.48
CA ASP A 5 13.36 7.88 2.57
C ASP A 5 11.87 8.24 2.68
N ALA A 6 11.53 9.54 2.63
CA ALA A 6 10.15 10.01 2.70
C ALA A 6 9.32 9.58 1.46
N THR A 7 9.92 9.62 0.27
CA THR A 7 9.26 9.21 -0.97
C THR A 7 9.06 7.68 -1.00
N THR A 8 10.06 6.93 -0.53
CA THR A 8 9.97 5.47 -0.37
C THR A 8 8.91 5.11 0.66
N GLU A 9 8.81 5.85 1.77
CA GLU A 9 7.78 5.63 2.78
C GLU A 9 6.37 5.95 2.26
N ALA A 10 6.19 7.04 1.50
CA ALA A 10 4.92 7.38 0.86
C ALA A 10 4.47 6.31 -0.14
N VAL A 11 5.38 5.82 -0.99
CA VAL A 11 5.13 4.69 -1.90
C VAL A 11 4.83 3.41 -1.11
N ARG A 12 5.59 3.12 -0.03
CA ARG A 12 5.32 1.94 0.81
C ARG A 12 3.92 2.00 1.42
N LYS A 13 3.49 3.15 1.96
CA LYS A 13 2.14 3.32 2.53
C LYS A 13 1.03 3.12 1.51
N LEU A 14 1.28 3.44 0.22
CA LEU A 14 0.32 3.20 -0.85
C LEU A 14 0.15 1.72 -1.24
N PHE A 15 1.14 0.87 -0.96
CA PHE A 15 1.17 -0.51 -1.45
C PHE A 15 1.26 -1.59 -0.35
N TYR A 16 1.54 -1.23 0.89
CA TYR A 16 1.72 -2.17 2.00
C TYR A 16 0.42 -2.42 2.75
N TYR A 17 0.06 -3.70 2.90
CA TYR A 17 -1.06 -4.16 3.72
C TYR A 17 -0.69 -4.14 5.22
N PRO A 18 -1.59 -3.78 6.15
CA PRO A 18 -3.02 -3.51 6.00
C PRO A 18 -3.34 -2.05 5.69
N PHE A 19 -2.42 -1.30 5.07
CA PHE A 19 -2.53 0.16 4.92
C PHE A 19 -2.56 0.84 6.30
N ASP A 20 -3.18 2.03 6.41
CA ASP A 20 -3.31 2.75 7.68
C ASP A 20 -4.33 2.10 8.67
N CYS A 21 -4.52 0.78 8.60
CA CYS A 21 -5.46 0.00 9.41
C CYS A 21 -4.81 -0.78 10.57
N ASP A 22 -3.57 -0.47 10.94
CA ASP A 22 -2.81 -1.18 11.99
C ASP A 22 -3.56 -1.35 13.31
N ALA A 23 -4.33 -0.34 13.73
CA ALA A 23 -5.11 -0.41 14.95
C ALA A 23 -6.22 -1.49 14.88
N VAL A 24 -6.89 -1.60 13.73
CA VAL A 24 -7.96 -2.57 13.51
C VAL A 24 -7.38 -3.97 13.31
N ALA A 25 -6.24 -4.07 12.62
CA ALA A 25 -5.50 -5.33 12.48
C ALA A 25 -5.07 -5.89 13.84
N ARG A 26 -4.49 -5.05 14.72
CA ARG A 26 -4.12 -5.47 16.09
C ARG A 26 -5.33 -5.96 16.90
N ALA A 27 -6.46 -5.24 16.84
CA ALA A 27 -7.68 -5.66 17.53
C ALA A 27 -8.22 -7.01 17.02
N HIS A 28 -8.08 -7.25 15.71
CA HIS A 28 -8.41 -8.55 15.13
C HIS A 28 -7.47 -9.66 15.62
N ASP A 29 -6.16 -9.42 15.59
CA ASP A 29 -5.15 -10.37 16.07
C ASP A 29 -5.35 -10.73 17.54
N GLU A 30 -5.61 -9.74 18.40
CA GLU A 30 -5.91 -9.95 19.82
C GLU A 30 -7.15 -10.84 20.00
N CYS A 31 -8.22 -10.60 19.24
CA CYS A 31 -9.40 -11.45 19.27
C CYS A 31 -9.07 -12.88 18.81
N VAL A 32 -8.33 -13.04 17.70
CA VAL A 32 -7.97 -14.35 17.14
C VAL A 32 -7.15 -15.15 18.13
N GLN A 33 -6.20 -14.50 18.82
CA GLN A 33 -5.40 -15.13 19.87
C GLN A 33 -6.25 -15.57 21.07
N ALA A 34 -7.23 -14.78 21.48
CA ALA A 34 -8.07 -15.07 22.65
C ALA A 34 -9.18 -16.10 22.39
N HIS A 35 -9.76 -16.11 21.19
CA HIS A 35 -11.03 -16.80 20.93
C HIS A 35 -11.01 -17.70 19.69
N GLY A 36 -9.94 -17.64 18.90
CA GLY A 36 -9.83 -18.31 17.61
C GLY A 36 -10.59 -17.59 16.50
N TRP A 37 -10.07 -17.73 15.28
CA TRP A 37 -10.53 -17.02 14.08
C TRP A 37 -12.06 -16.96 13.89
N ARG A 38 -12.74 -18.10 14.04
CA ARG A 38 -14.18 -18.21 13.76
C ARG A 38 -15.06 -17.34 14.67
N ARG A 39 -14.58 -16.96 15.86
CA ARG A 39 -15.34 -16.17 16.85
C ARG A 39 -15.14 -14.66 16.71
N CYS A 40 -14.27 -14.22 15.81
CA CYS A 40 -13.83 -12.83 15.68
C CYS A 40 -14.46 -12.08 14.50
N LYS A 41 -15.70 -12.46 14.14
CA LYS A 41 -16.42 -11.90 12.98
C LYS A 41 -16.47 -10.37 13.02
N ALA A 42 -16.81 -9.76 14.15
CA ALA A 42 -16.93 -8.30 14.25
C ALA A 42 -15.61 -7.57 13.94
N THR A 43 -14.49 -8.01 14.53
CA THR A 43 -13.16 -7.43 14.26
C THR A 43 -12.67 -7.70 12.84
N ARG A 44 -13.04 -8.84 12.26
CA ARG A 44 -12.74 -9.17 10.86
C ARG A 44 -13.51 -8.25 9.92
N ASP A 45 -14.82 -8.12 10.11
CA ASP A 45 -15.66 -7.25 9.28
C ASP A 45 -15.21 -5.77 9.40
N ALA A 46 -14.73 -5.34 10.58
CA ALA A 46 -14.11 -4.03 10.76
C ALA A 46 -12.77 -3.88 10.02
N MET A 47 -11.94 -4.93 10.00
CA MET A 47 -10.69 -4.97 9.24
C MET A 47 -10.96 -4.89 7.74
N ASP A 48 -11.91 -5.68 7.23
CA ASP A 48 -12.34 -5.66 5.83
C ASP A 48 -12.84 -4.26 5.43
N ALA A 49 -13.69 -3.65 6.25
CA ALA A 49 -14.21 -2.30 6.01
C ALA A 49 -13.11 -1.22 6.00
N CYS A 50 -12.04 -1.41 6.77
CA CYS A 50 -10.90 -0.49 6.77
C CYS A 50 -10.00 -0.68 5.54
N VAL A 51 -9.73 -1.93 5.18
CA VAL A 51 -8.79 -2.33 4.13
C VAL A 51 -9.37 -2.11 2.73
N GLU A 52 -10.66 -2.40 2.53
CA GLU A 52 -11.29 -2.45 1.20
C GLU A 52 -11.15 -1.14 0.40
N PRO A 53 -11.37 0.07 0.97
CA PRO A 53 -11.15 1.31 0.23
C PRO A 53 -9.70 1.48 -0.25
N ALA A 54 -8.74 1.14 0.61
CA ALA A 54 -7.32 1.26 0.31
C ALA A 54 -6.87 0.20 -0.72
N GLU A 55 -7.42 -1.02 -0.67
CA GLU A 55 -7.19 -2.03 -1.72
C GLU A 55 -7.74 -1.61 -3.08
N ARG A 56 -8.96 -1.05 -3.12
CA ARG A 56 -9.54 -0.52 -4.37
C ARG A 56 -8.66 0.59 -4.95
N GLN A 57 -8.19 1.51 -4.11
CA GLN A 57 -7.28 2.57 -4.53
C GLN A 57 -5.95 1.99 -5.04
N ARG A 58 -5.37 1.03 -4.32
CA ARG A 58 -4.13 0.33 -4.73
C ARG A 58 -4.31 -0.33 -6.09
N PHE A 59 -5.41 -1.05 -6.30
CA PHE A 59 -5.70 -1.70 -7.59
C PHE A 59 -5.83 -0.68 -8.72
N PHE A 60 -6.51 0.44 -8.46
CA PHE A 60 -6.61 1.53 -9.43
C PHE A 60 -5.23 2.09 -9.81
N ILE A 61 -4.39 2.39 -8.81
CA ILE A 61 -3.01 2.85 -9.03
C ILE A 61 -2.22 1.80 -9.82
N ASP A 62 -2.34 0.51 -9.49
CA ASP A 62 -1.62 -0.56 -10.18
C ASP A 62 -1.95 -0.62 -11.67
N VAL A 63 -3.22 -0.42 -12.02
CA VAL A 63 -3.68 -0.37 -13.41
C VAL A 63 -3.16 0.88 -14.12
N GLN A 64 -3.31 2.07 -13.52
CA GLN A 64 -2.91 3.33 -14.15
C GLN A 64 -1.40 3.48 -14.27
N CYS A 65 -0.66 3.02 -13.25
CA CYS A 65 0.79 3.20 -13.11
C CYS A 65 1.60 1.96 -13.50
N LYS A 66 0.98 1.00 -14.21
CA LYS A 66 1.60 -0.26 -14.62
C LYS A 66 2.97 -0.09 -15.27
N ARG A 67 3.16 0.95 -16.10
CA ARG A 67 4.44 1.25 -16.76
C ARG A 67 5.51 1.71 -15.76
N ALA A 68 5.18 2.68 -14.90
CA ALA A 68 6.11 3.19 -13.88
C ALA A 68 6.50 2.08 -12.89
N LYS A 69 5.53 1.24 -12.49
CA LYS A 69 5.78 0.07 -11.65
C LYS A 69 6.77 -0.92 -12.28
N ARG A 70 6.63 -1.21 -13.58
CA ARG A 70 7.57 -2.10 -14.30
C ARG A 70 8.99 -1.54 -14.28
N TRP A 71 9.17 -0.24 -14.49
CA TRP A 71 10.49 0.38 -14.42
C TRP A 71 11.11 0.26 -13.03
N PHE A 72 10.34 0.55 -11.98
CA PHE A 72 10.78 0.35 -10.60
C PHE A 72 11.18 -1.12 -10.34
N GLN A 73 10.36 -2.08 -10.76
CA GLN A 73 10.68 -3.51 -10.63
C GLN A 73 11.93 -3.90 -11.41
N SER A 74 12.11 -3.40 -12.62
CA SER A 74 13.33 -3.62 -13.41
C SER A 74 14.56 -3.07 -12.69
N CYS A 75 14.48 -1.87 -12.10
CA CYS A 75 15.58 -1.31 -11.32
C CYS A 75 15.96 -2.20 -10.12
N LEU A 76 14.96 -2.71 -9.39
CA LEU A 76 15.19 -3.64 -8.27
C LEU A 76 15.83 -4.96 -8.72
N ILE A 77 15.40 -5.51 -9.86
CA ILE A 77 15.93 -6.78 -10.41
C ILE A 77 17.37 -6.62 -10.90
N GLU A 78 17.68 -5.50 -11.55
CA GLU A 78 19.02 -5.20 -12.07
C GLU A 78 20.05 -4.91 -10.98
N ALA A 79 19.66 -4.99 -9.70
CA ALA A 79 20.51 -4.69 -8.54
C ALA A 79 21.23 -3.34 -8.65
N ARG A 80 20.58 -2.37 -9.32
CA ARG A 80 21.09 -0.99 -9.37
C ARG A 80 21.09 -0.46 -7.94
N SER A 81 22.20 0.13 -7.53
CA SER A 81 22.37 0.67 -6.17
C SER A 81 21.47 1.88 -5.90
N ASP A 82 20.88 2.47 -6.93
CA ASP A 82 20.01 3.63 -6.85
C ASP A 82 18.83 3.49 -7.81
N CYS A 83 17.61 3.48 -7.25
CA CYS A 83 16.33 3.46 -7.98
C CYS A 83 15.51 4.72 -7.69
N ALA A 84 16.14 5.81 -7.23
CA ALA A 84 15.44 7.02 -6.82
C ALA A 84 14.57 7.62 -7.94
N GLU A 85 15.03 7.55 -9.19
CA GLU A 85 14.28 8.06 -10.34
C GLU A 85 13.02 7.23 -10.60
N GLU A 86 13.12 5.91 -10.59
CA GLU A 86 11.97 5.03 -10.78
C GLU A 86 10.98 5.09 -9.62
N VAL A 87 11.48 5.26 -8.39
CA VAL A 87 10.64 5.52 -7.20
C VAL A 87 9.88 6.84 -7.36
N ALA A 88 10.56 7.93 -7.75
CA ALA A 88 9.92 9.22 -7.98
C ALA A 88 8.85 9.14 -9.07
N ARG A 89 9.15 8.48 -10.20
CA ARG A 89 8.19 8.28 -11.30
C ARG A 89 6.96 7.48 -10.87
N LEU A 90 7.16 6.42 -10.07
CA LEU A 90 6.05 5.64 -9.54
C LEU A 90 5.20 6.46 -8.55
N HIS A 91 5.85 7.24 -7.69
CA HIS A 91 5.19 8.11 -6.72
C HIS A 91 4.34 9.20 -7.40
N GLU A 92 4.90 9.91 -8.38
CA GLU A 92 4.17 10.94 -9.15
C GLU A 92 2.95 10.36 -9.86
N CYS A 93 3.10 9.18 -10.47
CA CYS A 93 1.97 8.50 -11.10
C CYS A 93 0.90 8.12 -10.07
N ALA A 94 1.30 7.59 -8.91
CA ALA A 94 0.36 7.22 -7.86
C ALA A 94 -0.42 8.43 -7.34
N LEU A 95 0.23 9.57 -7.12
CA LEU A 95 -0.43 10.81 -6.72
C LEU A 95 -1.45 11.28 -7.79
N ALA A 96 -1.08 11.23 -9.07
CA ALA A 96 -1.98 11.56 -10.16
C ALA A 96 -3.19 10.62 -10.22
N ALA A 97 -2.98 9.32 -10.07
CA ALA A 97 -4.04 8.31 -10.06
C ALA A 97 -5.01 8.52 -8.88
N VAL A 98 -4.50 8.79 -7.67
CA VAL A 98 -5.34 9.09 -6.50
C VAL A 98 -6.16 10.37 -6.73
N GLY A 99 -5.55 11.42 -7.28
CA GLY A 99 -6.24 12.66 -7.62
C GLY A 99 -7.34 12.50 -8.66
N ALA A 100 -7.19 11.56 -9.59
CA ALA A 100 -8.21 11.21 -10.58
C ALA A 100 -9.32 10.33 -10.00
N HIS A 101 -9.02 9.43 -9.06
CA HIS A 101 -9.99 8.51 -8.45
C HIS A 101 -11.04 9.22 -7.56
N ARG A 102 -10.71 10.42 -7.06
CA ARG A 102 -11.59 11.23 -6.19
C ARG A 102 -12.54 12.16 -6.95
N ARG A 103 -12.45 12.23 -8.28
CA ARG A 103 -13.32 13.03 -9.15
C ARG A 103 -14.38 12.16 -9.81
#